data_AF-A0A4Y2TYW9-F1
#
_entry.id   AF-A0A4Y2TYW9-F1
#
_cell.length_a   1.000
_cell.length_b   1.000
_cell.length_c   1.000
_cell.angle_alpha   90.00
_cell.angle_beta   90.00
_cell.angle_gamma   90.00
#
_symmetry.space_group_name_H-M   'P 1'
#
loop_
_entity.id
_entity.type
_entity.pdbx_description
1 polymer ?
#
loop_
_entity_poly.entity_id
_entity_poly.type
_entity_poly.pdbx_seq_one_letter_code
_entity_poly.pdbx_strand_id
1 'polypeptide(L)' 'LLFKSAAVMGFLLTQYPDEEGYYFKYLSESLESGKLTVVCDNGEKTTGSEFFGVEGIIKAVEHLHSGKNIGKVVARVS' A
#
# COMPACT_ATOMS: atom_id res chain seq x y z
N LEU A 1 -5.37 -0.96 -28.56
CA LEU A 1 -4.77 0.39 -28.58
C LEU A 1 -5.04 1.07 -29.91
N LEU A 2 -4.53 0.53 -31.02
CA LEU A 2 -4.63 1.15 -32.36
C LEU A 2 -6.07 1.48 -32.82
N PHE A 3 -7.01 0.53 -32.75
CA PHE A 3 -8.41 0.79 -33.15
C PHE A 3 -9.26 1.51 -32.10
N LYS A 4 -8.72 1.71 -30.89
CA LYS A 4 -9.41 2.38 -29.79
C LYS A 4 -8.85 3.78 -29.51
N SER A 5 -7.84 4.23 -30.26
CA SER A 5 -7.07 5.43 -29.96
C SER A 5 -6.67 5.53 -28.49
N ALA A 6 -6.26 4.39 -27.91
CA ALA A 6 -5.97 4.27 -26.48
C ALA A 6 -4.48 4.00 -26.23
N ALA A 7 -3.99 4.36 -25.04
CA ALA A 7 -2.61 4.18 -24.59
C ALA A 7 -2.50 3.22 -23.41
N VAL A 8 -1.34 2.56 -23.29
CA VAL A 8 -0.90 1.84 -22.09
C VAL A 8 0.37 2.52 -21.63
N MET A 9 0.36 3.02 -20.40
CA MET A 9 1.48 3.78 -19.82
C MET A 9 2.00 3.01 -18.62
N GLY A 10 3.29 2.68 -18.64
CA GLY A 10 3.98 2.23 -17.45
C GLY A 10 4.23 3.40 -16.50
N PHE A 11 4.31 3.11 -15.21
CA PHE A 11 4.71 4.06 -14.18
C PHE A 11 5.64 3.36 -13.20
N LEU A 12 6.77 3.98 -12.89
CA LEU A 12 7.69 3.52 -11.86
C LEU A 12 8.04 4.71 -10.96
N LEU A 13 7.72 4.61 -9.67
CA LEU A 13 7.84 5.71 -8.72
C LEU A 13 9.22 6.38 -8.74
N THR A 14 10.29 5.59 -8.84
CA THR A 14 11.67 6.09 -8.83
C THR A 14 12.05 6.95 -10.05
N GLN A 15 11.17 7.04 -11.06
CA GLN A 15 11.33 7.93 -12.22
C GLN A 15 10.72 9.32 -12.00
N TYR A 16 10.06 9.56 -10.85
CA TYR A 16 9.40 10.83 -10.51
C TYR A 16 9.85 11.39 -9.15
N PRO A 17 11.16 11.51 -8.88
CA PRO A 17 11.65 11.96 -7.57
C PRO A 17 11.24 13.40 -7.24
N ASP A 18 11.14 14.28 -8.25
CA ASP A 18 10.81 15.69 -8.05
C ASP A 18 9.37 15.90 -7.54
N GLU A 19 8.49 14.93 -7.81
CA GLU A 19 7.07 14.97 -7.42
C GLU A 19 6.85 14.47 -5.98
N GLU A 20 7.79 13.70 -5.44
CA GLU A 20 7.62 12.97 -4.17
C GLU A 20 7.27 13.91 -3.01
N GLY A 21 8.02 15.01 -2.86
CA GLY A 21 7.81 15.95 -1.76
C GLY A 21 6.42 16.62 -1.77
N TYR A 22 5.94 16.98 -2.95
CA TYR A 22 4.61 17.59 -3.11
C TYR A 22 3.51 16.59 -2.75
N TYR A 23 3.55 15.40 -3.34
CA TYR A 23 2.49 14.40 -3.13
C TYR A 23 2.52 13.81 -1.73
N PHE A 24 3.69 13.64 -1.12
CA PHE A 24 3.79 13.19 0.27
C PHE A 24 3.08 14.18 1.21
N LYS A 25 3.38 15.48 1.09
CA LYS A 25 2.72 16.53 1.87
C LYS A 25 1.20 16.53 1.64
N TYR A 26 0.77 16.53 0.38
CA TYR A 26 -0.65 16.55 0.03
C TYR A 26 -1.42 15.35 0.62
N LEU A 27 -0.84 14.14 0.55
CA LEU A 27 -1.45 12.94 1.11
C LEU A 27 -1.50 12.99 2.63
N SER A 28 -0.45 13.48 3.30
CA SER A 28 -0.43 13.68 4.75
C SER A 28 -1.51 14.67 5.22
N GLU A 29 -1.60 15.85 4.59
CA GLU A 29 -2.63 16.85 4.93
C GLU A 29 -4.05 16.32 4.65
N SER A 30 -4.22 15.51 3.60
CA SER A 30 -5.50 14.88 3.28
C SER A 30 -5.90 13.82 4.31
N LEU A 31 -4.94 13.08 4.84
CA LEU A 31 -5.15 12.13 5.93
C LEU A 31 -5.51 12.86 7.23
N GLU A 32 -4.75 13.89 7.60
CA GLU A 32 -4.97 14.70 8.81
C GLU A 32 -6.33 15.40 8.80
N SER A 33 -6.74 15.91 7.64
CA SER A 33 -8.04 16.57 7.46
C SER A 33 -9.23 15.61 7.31
N GLY A 34 -8.98 14.29 7.29
CA GLY A 34 -10.02 13.26 7.14
C GLY A 34 -10.60 13.14 5.73
N LYS A 35 -10.01 13.79 4.73
CA LYS A 35 -10.38 13.64 3.31
C LYS A 35 -9.90 12.32 2.72
N LEU A 36 -8.87 11.73 3.32
CA LEU A 36 -8.32 10.44 2.96
C LEU A 36 -8.38 9.50 4.18
N THR A 37 -8.92 8.30 3.99
CA THR A 37 -8.89 7.23 4.99
C THR A 37 -7.94 6.14 4.56
N VAL A 38 -7.12 5.63 5.47
CA VAL A 38 -6.22 4.51 5.22
C VAL A 38 -6.77 3.26 5.90
N VAL A 39 -6.94 2.19 5.13
CA VAL A 39 -7.27 0.86 5.64
C VAL A 39 -5.99 0.05 5.71
N CYS A 40 -5.63 -0.40 6.91
CA CYS A 40 -4.47 -1.25 7.15
C CYS A 40 -4.92 -2.67 7.50
N ASP A 41 -4.17 -3.65 6.98
CA ASP A 41 -4.29 -5.06 7.34
C ASP A 41 -3.02 -5.47 8.09
N ASN A 42 -3.13 -5.60 9.41
CA ASN A 42 -2.06 -6.10 10.28
C ASN A 42 -2.14 -7.62 10.49
N GLY A 43 -3.05 -8.32 9.81
CA GLY A 43 -3.22 -9.77 9.93
C GLY A 43 -4.19 -10.23 11.02
N GLU A 44 -4.50 -9.42 12.03
CA GLU A 44 -5.33 -9.86 13.18
C GLU A 44 -6.70 -10.36 12.73
N LYS A 45 -7.37 -9.60 11.86
CA LYS A 45 -8.73 -9.92 11.37
C LYS A 45 -8.72 -10.90 10.21
N THR A 46 -7.68 -10.89 9.38
CA THR A 46 -7.63 -11.62 8.11
C THR A 46 -6.93 -12.98 8.23
N THR A 47 -6.10 -13.15 9.26
CA THR A 47 -5.34 -14.39 9.52
C THR A 47 -5.50 -14.93 10.94
N GLY A 48 -6.12 -14.16 11.85
CA GLY A 48 -6.29 -14.52 13.26
C GLY A 48 -5.09 -14.20 14.16
N SER A 49 -4.03 -13.60 13.61
CA SER A 49 -2.85 -13.18 14.36
C SER A 49 -2.19 -11.95 13.74
N GLU A 50 -1.65 -11.04 14.56
CA GLU A 50 -0.89 -9.90 14.05
C GLU A 50 0.42 -10.35 13.36
N PHE A 51 0.78 -9.66 12.28
CA PHE A 51 2.10 -9.76 11.64
C PHE A 51 3.16 -9.04 12.48
N PHE A 52 3.71 -9.74 13.47
CA PHE A 52 4.72 -9.21 14.38
C PHE A 52 6.09 -9.90 14.21
N GLY A 53 7.16 -9.11 14.27
CA GLY A 53 8.54 -9.56 14.15
C GLY A 53 8.93 -9.94 12.71
N VAL A 54 10.14 -10.50 12.57
CA VAL A 54 10.67 -10.95 11.27
C VAL A 54 9.80 -12.08 10.70
N GLU A 55 9.35 -13.00 11.56
CA GLU A 55 8.43 -14.07 11.19
C GLU A 55 7.08 -13.52 10.71
N GLY A 56 6.60 -12.44 11.35
CA GLY A 56 5.41 -11.73 10.93
C GLY A 56 5.54 -11.12 9.53
N ILE A 57 6.70 -10.57 9.18
CA ILE A 57 6.96 -10.01 7.84
C ILE A 57 6.84 -11.09 6.77
N ILE A 58 7.40 -12.30 7.00
CA ILE A 58 7.31 -13.41 6.04
C ILE A 58 5.84 -13.77 5.80
N LYS A 59 5.06 -13.95 6.87
CA LYS A 59 3.61 -14.24 6.79
C LYS A 59 2.83 -13.13 6.09
N ALA A 60 3.19 -11.87 6.35
CA ALA A 60 2.56 -10.72 5.70
C ALA A 60 2.78 -10.72 4.18
N VAL A 61 3.98 -11.10 3.73
CA VAL A 61 4.29 -11.23 2.29
C VAL A 61 3.50 -12.38 1.65
N GLU A 62 3.41 -13.53 2.32
CA GLU A 62 2.59 -14.65 1.83
C GLU A 62 1.10 -14.26 1.75
N HIS A 63 0.60 -13.56 2.78
CA HIS A 63 -0.77 -13.07 2.82
C HIS A 63 -1.06 -12.07 1.70
N LEU A 64 -0.14 -11.13 1.42
CA LEU A 64 -0.23 -10.20 0.30
C LEU A 64 -0.37 -10.93 -1.05
N HIS A 65 0.43 -11.97 -1.28
CA HIS A 65 0.37 -12.75 -2.53
C HIS A 65 -0.85 -13.66 -2.62
N SER A 66 -1.49 -13.98 -1.49
CA SER A 66 -2.75 -14.73 -1.48
C SER A 66 -3.95 -13.91 -1.95
N GLY A 67 -3.83 -12.56 -1.97
CA GLY A 67 -4.91 -11.64 -2.34
C GLY A 67 -6.04 -11.53 -1.29
N LYS A 68 -5.86 -12.10 -0.09
CA LYS A 68 -6.87 -12.07 0.99
C LYS A 68 -6.82 -10.81 1.84
N ASN A 69 -5.84 -9.93 1.63
CA ASN A 69 -5.69 -8.74 2.43
C ASN A 69 -6.78 -7.70 2.16
N ILE A 70 -7.12 -6.91 3.18
CA ILE A 70 -8.04 -5.78 3.05
C ILE A 70 -7.28 -4.48 3.35
N GLY A 71 -6.88 -3.76 2.30
CA GLY A 71 -6.08 -2.54 2.41
C GLY A 71 -4.58 -2.80 2.44
N LYS A 72 -3.80 -1.85 2.98
CA LYS A 72 -2.34 -1.94 3.01
C LYS A 72 -1.90 -2.97 4.04
N VAL A 73 -1.19 -4.01 3.61
CA VAL A 73 -0.55 -4.97 4.52
C VAL A 73 0.59 -4.27 5.29
N VAL A 74 0.55 -4.37 6.61
CA VAL A 74 1.54 -3.78 7.53
C VAL A 74 1.99 -4.84 8.53
N ALA A 75 3.30 -4.91 8.77
CA ALA A 75 3.90 -5.72 9.82
C ALA A 75 4.70 -4.82 10.77
N ARG A 76 4.70 -5.14 12.06
CA ARG A 76 5.47 -4.42 13.08
C ARG A 76 6.70 -5.22 13.49
N VAL A 77 7.80 -4.51 13.76
CA VAL A 77 9.08 -5.12 14.17
C VAL A 77 9.39 -4.85 15.65
N SER A 78 8.71 -3.89 16.26
CA SER A 78 8.80 -3.48 17.68
C SER A 78 7.41 -3.10 18.16
#